data_AF-A0A257W4C5-F1
#
_entry.id   AF-A0A257W4C5-F1
#
_cell.length_a   1.000
_cell.length_b   1.000
_cell.length_c   1.000
_cell.angle_alpha   90.00
_cell.angle_beta   90.00
_cell.angle_gamma   90.00
#
_symmetry.space_group_name_H-M   'P 1'
#
loop_
_entity.id
_entity.type
_entity.pdbx_description
1 polymer ?
#
loop_
_entity_poly.entity_id
_entity_poly.type
_entity_poly.pdbx_seq_one_letter_code
_entity_poly.pdbx_strand_id
1 'polypeptide(L)' 'MEVIGADGVHVGTVDHVDGNRIKLTKRDSGEGQHEGHHHYISLGLVAEVEGDKVRLSANGDVAYGFEEEK' A
#
# COMPACT_ATOMS: atom_id res chain seq x y z
N MET A 1 -4.98 -9.23 5.05
CA MET A 1 -4.53 -8.91 3.68
C MET A 1 -3.33 -7.97 3.69
N GLU A 2 -2.16 -8.53 3.44
CA GLU A 2 -0.88 -7.83 3.36
C GLU A 2 -0.66 -7.27 1.95
N VAL A 3 -0.03 -6.10 1.85
CA VAL A 3 0.43 -5.53 0.58
C VAL A 3 1.94 -5.63 0.53
N ILE A 4 2.45 -6.23 -0.56
CA ILE A 4 3.88 -6.41 -0.81
C ILE A 4 4.28 -5.83 -2.15
N GLY A 5 5.51 -5.34 -2.24
CA GLY A 5 6.13 -4.97 -3.51
C GLY A 5 6.37 -6.17 -4.40
N ALA A 6 6.74 -5.90 -5.66
CA ALA A 6 7.17 -6.93 -6.62
C ALA A 6 8.41 -7.71 -6.14
N ASP A 7 9.24 -7.08 -5.32
CA ASP A 7 10.39 -7.63 -4.61
C ASP A 7 10.01 -8.50 -3.37
N GLY A 8 8.73 -8.54 -3.01
CA GLY A 8 8.23 -9.24 -1.84
C GLY A 8 8.41 -8.49 -0.52
N VAL A 9 8.89 -7.25 -0.56
CA VAL A 9 9.05 -6.39 0.61
C VAL A 9 7.67 -5.93 1.10
N HIS A 10 7.47 -5.90 2.42
CA HIS A 10 6.24 -5.41 3.02
C HIS A 10 6.06 -3.92 2.74
N VAL A 11 4.90 -3.55 2.19
CA VAL A 11 4.52 -2.16 1.92
C VAL A 11 3.49 -1.68 2.94
N GLY A 12 2.54 -2.53 3.32
CA GLY A 12 1.55 -2.20 4.33
C GLY A 12 0.46 -3.25 4.45
N THR A 13 -0.59 -2.91 5.18
CA THR A 13 -1.76 -3.75 5.41
C THR A 13 -3.00 -3.05 4.87
N VAL A 14 -3.89 -3.78 4.20
CA VAL A 14 -5.15 -3.23 3.72
C VAL A 14 -6.07 -2.89 4.90
N ASP A 15 -6.53 -1.63 4.96
CA ASP A 15 -7.64 -1.18 5.82
C ASP A 15 -8.98 -1.42 5.10
N HIS A 16 -9.18 -0.78 3.94
CA HIS A 16 -10.28 -1.07 3.02
C HIS A 16 -9.99 -0.60 1.59
N VAL A 17 -10.85 -0.92 0.62
CA VAL A 17 -10.78 -0.38 -0.75
C VAL A 17 -11.70 0.83 -0.91
N ASP A 18 -11.14 1.99 -1.25
CA ASP A 18 -11.84 3.25 -1.49
C ASP A 18 -11.83 3.60 -2.97
N GLY A 19 -12.95 3.34 -3.65
CA GLY A 19 -13.07 3.54 -5.09
C GLY A 19 -12.06 2.68 -5.87
N ASN A 20 -11.10 3.34 -6.53
CA ASN A 20 -10.04 2.69 -7.31
C ASN A 20 -8.71 2.59 -6.57
N ARG A 21 -8.70 2.74 -5.24
CA ARG A 21 -7.49 2.73 -4.42
C ARG A 21 -7.66 1.82 -3.20
N ILE A 22 -6.56 1.24 -2.76
CA ILE A 22 -6.44 0.50 -1.51
C ILE A 22 -6.01 1.49 -0.45
N LYS A 23 -6.80 1.64 0.59
CA LYS A 23 -6.44 2.38 1.79
C LYS A 23 -5.64 1.48 2.71
N LEU A 24 -4.47 1.94 3.17
CA LEU A 24 -3.63 1.23 4.13
C LEU A 24 -4.04 1.53 5.56
N THR A 25 -3.73 0.59 6.47
CA THR A 25 -3.95 0.79 7.90
C THR A 25 -3.06 1.92 8.43
N LYS A 26 -3.58 2.66 9.42
CA LYS A 26 -2.87 3.80 10.02
C LYS A 26 -1.54 3.41 10.68
N ARG A 27 -1.38 2.14 11.06
CA ARG A 27 -0.14 1.61 11.64
C ARG A 27 1.00 1.58 10.61
N ASP A 28 0.65 1.37 9.34
CA ASP A 28 1.62 1.30 8.25
C ASP A 28 1.84 2.67 7.59
N SER A 29 1.28 3.74 8.20
CA SER A 29 1.44 5.12 7.73
C SER A 29 2.83 5.74 7.98
N GLY A 30 3.80 4.96 8.45
CA GLY A 30 5.15 5.42 8.78
C GLY A 30 5.24 6.25 10.07
N GLU A 31 6.48 6.55 10.48
CA GLU A 31 6.83 7.57 11.48
C GLU A 31 7.52 8.75 10.77
N GLY A 32 7.29 9.99 11.21
CA GLY A 32 7.92 11.19 10.62
C GLY A 32 6.95 12.06 9.82
N GLN A 33 7.35 12.59 8.64
CA GLN A 33 6.54 13.54 7.86
C GLN A 33 5.18 13.00 7.38
N HIS A 34 4.99 11.68 7.43
CA HIS A 34 3.79 10.97 7.00
C HIS A 34 2.91 10.54 8.21
N GLU A 35 3.28 10.95 9.44
CA GLU A 35 2.60 10.53 10.67
C GLU A 35 1.19 11.13 10.77
N GLY A 36 0.17 10.29 10.57
CA GLY A 36 -1.23 10.62 10.83
C GLY A 36 -2.16 10.61 9.62
N HIS A 37 -1.62 10.51 8.40
CA HIS A 37 -2.39 10.43 7.15
C HIS A 37 -2.64 8.98 6.73
N HIS A 38 -3.71 8.74 5.99
CA HIS A 38 -3.98 7.44 5.39
C HIS A 38 -3.26 7.35 4.04
N HIS A 39 -2.46 6.32 3.87
CA HIS A 39 -1.82 6.03 2.60
C HIS A 39 -2.77 5.27 1.69
N TYR A 40 -2.70 5.61 0.40
CA TYR A 40 -3.50 5.00 -0.64
C TYR A 40 -2.61 4.45 -1.74
N ILE A 41 -2.92 3.24 -2.19
CA ILE A 41 -2.27 2.60 -3.33
C ILE A 41 -3.30 2.45 -4.44
N SER A 42 -2.98 2.95 -5.64
CA SER A 42 -3.85 2.74 -6.80
C SER A 42 -4.02 1.26 -7.11
N LEU A 43 -5.26 0.81 -7.37
CA LEU A 43 -5.51 -0.55 -7.85
C LEU A 43 -4.81 -0.85 -9.18
N GLY A 44 -4.45 0.18 -9.97
CA GLY A 44 -3.66 0.02 -11.18
C GLY A 44 -2.22 -0.46 -10.94
N LEU A 45 -1.73 -0.39 -9.69
CA LEU A 45 -0.44 -0.94 -9.28
C LEU A 45 -0.54 -2.39 -8.82
N VAL A 46 -1.74 -2.98 -8.72
CA VAL A 46 -1.88 -4.38 -8.31
C VAL A 46 -1.53 -5.30 -9.48
N ALA A 47 -0.50 -6.11 -9.30
CA ALA A 47 -0.11 -7.13 -10.28
C ALA A 47 -0.88 -8.43 -10.05
N GLU A 48 -1.00 -8.86 -8.80
CA GLU A 48 -1.72 -10.09 -8.44
C GLU A 48 -2.24 -10.06 -7.00
N VAL A 49 -3.22 -10.94 -6.75
CA VAL A 49 -3.74 -11.23 -5.42
C VAL A 49 -3.62 -12.74 -5.20
N GLU A 50 -2.82 -13.14 -4.22
CA GLU A 50 -2.56 -14.53 -3.89
C GLU A 50 -2.86 -14.78 -2.40
N GLY A 51 -3.87 -15.60 -2.12
CA GLY A 51 -4.30 -15.87 -0.74
C GLY A 51 -4.68 -14.60 0.00
N ASP A 52 -3.94 -14.27 1.06
CA ASP A 52 -4.12 -13.05 1.86
C ASP A 52 -3.08 -11.96 1.54
N LYS A 53 -2.53 -11.96 0.32
CA LYS A 53 -1.53 -10.97 -0.13
C LYS A 53 -1.93 -10.28 -1.43
N VAL A 54 -1.70 -8.98 -1.49
CA VAL A 54 -1.74 -8.14 -2.69
C VAL A 54 -0.30 -7.86 -3.09
N ARG A 55 0.13 -8.31 -4.28
CA ARG A 55 1.44 -7.98 -4.82
C ARG A 55 1.33 -6.84 -5.81
N LEU A 56 2.15 -5.82 -5.61
CA LEU A 56 2.25 -4.66 -6.49
C LEU A 56 3.16 -4.96 -7.68
N SER A 57 2.96 -4.22 -8.78
CA SER A 57 3.82 -4.21 -9.95
C SER A 57 5.11 -3.41 -9.75
N ALA A 58 5.21 -2.65 -8.64
CA ALA A 58 6.37 -1.87 -8.25
C ALA A 58 7.05 -2.45 -6.99
N ASN A 59 8.35 -2.20 -6.83
CA ASN A 59 9.11 -2.56 -5.62
C ASN A 59 8.65 -1.74 -4.41
N GLY A 60 8.84 -2.29 -3.21
CA GLY A 60 8.30 -1.70 -1.97
C GLY A 60 8.81 -0.27 -1.69
N ASP A 61 10.09 -0.01 -1.98
CA ASP A 61 10.72 1.29 -1.79
C ASP A 61 10.11 2.40 -2.66
N VAL A 62 9.53 2.02 -3.80
CA VAL A 62 8.91 2.94 -4.76
C VAL A 62 7.45 3.20 -4.40
N ALA A 63 6.77 2.23 -3.76
CA ALA A 63 5.37 2.33 -3.37
C ALA A 63 5.13 3.43 -2.31
N TYR A 64 6.09 3.64 -1.41
CA TYR A 64 6.08 4.75 -0.43
C TYR A 64 6.04 6.14 -1.11
N GLY A 65 6.50 6.26 -2.36
CA GLY A 65 6.48 7.51 -3.11
C GLY A 65 5.15 7.81 -3.83
N PHE A 66 4.20 6.89 -3.84
CA PHE A 66 2.88 7.03 -4.49
C PHE A 66 1.75 7.32 -3.51
N GLU A 67 2.08 7.56 -2.25
CA GLU A 67 1.14 7.90 -1.19
C GLU A 67 0.52 9.28 -1.47
N GLU A 68 -0.76 9.30 -1.86
CA GLU A 68 -1.56 10.52 -1.85
C GLU A 68 -2.02 10.80 -0.42
N GLU A 69 -1.48 11.85 0.20
CA GLU A 69 -1.98 12.34 1.48
C GLU A 69 -3.35 13.03 1.30
N LYS A 70 -4.29 12.73 2.19
CA LYS A 70 -5.53 13.49 2.37
C LYS A 70 -5.65 13.99 3.79
#